data_AF-A0A437KFU0-F1
#
_entry.id   AF-A0A437KFU0-F1
#
_cell.length_a   1.000
_cell.length_b   1.000
_cell.length_c   1.000
_cell.angle_alpha   90.00
_cell.angle_beta   90.00
_cell.angle_gamma   90.00
#
_symmetry.space_group_name_H-M   'P 1'
#
loop_
_entity.id
_entity.type
_entity.pdbx_description
1 polymer ?
#
loop_
_entity_poly.entity_id
_entity_poly.type
_entity_poly.pdbx_seq_one_letter_code
_entity_poly.pdbx_strand_id
1 'polypeptide(L)'
;MGLNLKVPKILGIVSLVLLVIGFILLLVIYTQIDNVDLFRDSLIEAYNSDPIYQENLGLTNADTPEGFADGMISTWKNLLLIPVIGAVLSIAAILFSTIAMNKLPRTSAVLFIIVGVANLFTVIIPILLITGGIMILNRWSKYNKEAGIPA
;
A
#
# COMPACT_ATOMS: atom_id res chain seq x y z
N MET A 1 -3.76 -19.22 32.02
CA MET A 1 -4.80 -18.83 31.03
C MET A 1 -4.13 -18.68 29.66
N GLY A 2 -4.66 -19.29 28.59
CA GLY A 2 -4.09 -19.10 27.25
C GLY A 2 -4.33 -17.67 26.74
N LEU A 3 -3.37 -17.11 26.01
CA LEU A 3 -3.49 -15.79 25.40
C LEU A 3 -4.61 -15.80 24.34
N ASN A 4 -5.77 -15.20 24.63
CA ASN A 4 -6.86 -15.12 23.66
C ASN A 4 -6.52 -14.08 22.58
N LEU A 5 -6.16 -14.54 21.38
CA LEU A 5 -5.78 -13.69 20.24
C LEU A 5 -6.79 -13.74 19.08
N LYS A 6 -8.02 -14.21 19.33
CA LYS A 6 -9.04 -14.34 18.26
C LYS A 6 -9.38 -13.01 17.60
N VAL A 7 -9.58 -11.95 18.38
CA VAL A 7 -9.98 -10.63 17.85
C VAL A 7 -8.86 -9.97 17.02
N PRO A 8 -7.60 -9.86 17.50
CA PRO A 8 -6.52 -9.35 16.66
C PRO A 8 -6.28 -10.16 15.39
N LYS A 9 -6.51 -11.49 15.45
CA LYS A 9 -6.40 -12.36 14.27
C LYS A 9 -7.47 -12.02 13.22
N ILE A 10 -8.72 -11.81 13.64
CA ILE A 10 -9.80 -11.39 12.73
C ILE A 10 -9.48 -10.03 12.10
N LEU A 11 -9.02 -9.06 12.89
CA LEU A 11 -8.61 -7.74 12.38
C LEU A 11 -7.50 -7.85 11.34
N GLY A 12 -6.49 -8.70 11.59
CA GLY A 12 -5.42 -8.99 10.63
C GLY A 12 -5.95 -9.61 9.33
N ILE A 13 -6.87 -10.58 9.41
CA ILE A 13 -7.48 -11.21 8.24
C ILE A 13 -8.32 -10.22 7.43
N VAL A 14 -9.17 -9.41 8.09
CA VAL A 14 -9.98 -8.40 7.40
C VAL A 14 -9.09 -7.37 6.71
N SER A 15 -8.03 -6.91 7.40
CA SER A 15 -7.05 -5.98 6.82
C SER A 15 -6.35 -6.60 5.61
N LEU A 16 -6.00 -7.89 5.68
CA LEU A 16 -5.40 -8.62 4.56
C LEU A 16 -6.33 -8.68 3.35
N VAL A 17 -7.62 -9.01 3.56
CA VAL A 17 -8.60 -9.08 2.47
C VAL A 17 -8.75 -7.71 1.80
N LEU A 18 -8.89 -6.64 2.59
CA LEU A 18 -8.99 -5.27 2.05
C LEU A 18 -7.73 -4.88 1.27
N LEU A 19 -6.56 -5.21 1.79
CA LEU A 19 -5.29 -4.93 1.12
C LEU A 19 -5.15 -5.71 -0.19
N VAL A 20 -5.58 -6.98 -0.22
CA VAL A 20 -5.57 -7.80 -1.45
C VAL A 20 -6.52 -7.23 -2.49
N ILE A 21 -7.72 -6.79 -2.11
CA ILE A 21 -8.65 -6.13 -3.04
C ILE A 21 -8.02 -4.85 -3.60
N GLY A 22 -7.47 -4.00 -2.73
CA GLY A 22 -6.78 -2.78 -3.15
C GLY A 22 -5.58 -3.06 -4.06
N PHE A 23 -4.81 -4.11 -3.77
CA PHE A 23 -3.69 -4.56 -4.59
C PHE A 23 -4.14 -5.01 -5.98
N ILE A 24 -5.23 -5.78 -6.09
CA ILE A 24 -5.77 -6.21 -7.38
C ILE A 24 -6.21 -4.99 -8.20
N LEU A 25 -6.91 -4.03 -7.58
CA LEU A 25 -7.31 -2.79 -8.26
C LEU A 25 -6.10 -2.00 -8.76
N LEU A 26 -5.07 -1.86 -7.91
CA LEU A 26 -3.83 -1.17 -8.27
C LEU A 26 -3.11 -1.87 -9.42
N LEU A 27 -3.09 -3.21 -9.42
CA LEU A 27 -2.49 -4.02 -10.48
C LEU A 27 -3.24 -3.85 -11.81
N VAL A 28 -4.58 -3.81 -11.77
CA VAL A 28 -5.40 -3.52 -12.95
C VAL A 28 -5.04 -2.14 -13.50
N ILE A 29 -4.97 -1.10 -12.67
CA ILE A 29 -4.59 0.26 -13.11
C ILE A 29 -3.17 0.24 -13.71
N TYR A 30 -2.20 -0.35 -13.02
CA TYR A 30 -0.81 -0.42 -13.48
C TYR A 30 -0.65 -1.15 -14.83
N THR A 31 -1.41 -2.21 -15.05
CA THR A 31 -1.33 -3.01 -16.29
C THR A 31 -2.13 -2.43 -17.45
N GLN A 32 -3.15 -1.62 -17.16
CA GLN A 32 -4.04 -1.07 -18.18
C GLN A 32 -3.73 0.38 -18.55
N ILE A 33 -2.90 1.10 -17.79
CA ILE A 33 -2.63 2.53 -18.02
C ILE A 33 -2.15 2.85 -19.46
N ASP A 34 -1.44 1.92 -20.10
CA ASP A 34 -0.94 2.08 -21.48
C ASP A 34 -2.05 1.93 -22.54
N ASN A 35 -3.18 1.31 -22.18
CA ASN A 35 -4.28 0.98 -23.10
C ASN A 35 -5.49 1.93 -22.94
N VAL A 36 -5.40 2.93 -22.08
CA VAL A 36 -6.51 3.88 -21.85
C VAL A 36 -6.35 5.06 -22.79
N ASP A 37 -6.97 4.97 -23.97
CA ASP A 37 -6.97 6.03 -24.98
C ASP A 37 -7.40 7.38 -24.40
N LEU A 38 -8.44 7.41 -23.55
CA LEU A 38 -8.90 8.63 -22.87
C LEU A 38 -7.80 9.33 -22.07
N PHE A 39 -6.94 8.58 -21.39
CA PHE A 39 -5.86 9.14 -20.58
C PHE A 39 -4.78 9.71 -21.49
N ARG A 40 -4.43 8.96 -22.55
CA ARG A 40 -3.47 9.40 -23.56
C ARG A 40 -3.94 10.65 -24.30
N ASP A 41 -5.19 10.66 -24.75
CA ASP A 41 -5.80 11.79 -25.45
C ASP A 41 -5.85 13.04 -24.56
N SER A 42 -6.15 12.88 -23.27
CA SER A 42 -6.14 14.01 -22.33
C SER A 42 -4.73 14.61 -22.13
N LEU A 43 -3.68 13.79 -22.20
CA LEU A 43 -2.29 14.27 -22.12
C LEU A 43 -1.88 15.00 -23.41
N ILE A 44 -2.32 14.50 -24.56
CA ILE A 44 -2.10 15.14 -25.87
C ILE A 44 -2.85 16.48 -25.93
N GLU A 45 -4.10 16.53 -25.48
CA GLU A 45 -4.87 17.77 -25.40
C GLU A 45 -4.22 18.78 -24.44
N ALA A 46 -3.78 18.34 -23.27
CA ALA A 46 -3.06 19.17 -22.31
C ALA A 46 -1.78 19.78 -22.95
N TYR A 47 -0.99 18.96 -23.65
CA TYR A 47 0.20 19.41 -24.38
C TYR A 47 -0.14 20.45 -25.46
N ASN A 48 -1.19 20.22 -26.24
CA ASN A 48 -1.61 21.12 -27.32
C ASN A 48 -2.20 22.43 -26.79
N SER A 49 -2.76 22.42 -25.58
CA SER A 49 -3.36 23.60 -24.95
C SER A 49 -2.37 24.47 -24.18
N ASP A 50 -1.15 23.99 -23.92
CA ASP A 50 -0.17 24.71 -23.10
C ASP A 50 0.64 25.73 -23.93
N PRO A 51 0.48 27.05 -23.67
CA PRO A 51 1.16 28.10 -24.44
C PRO A 51 2.69 28.03 -24.33
N ILE A 52 3.25 27.49 -23.24
CA ILE A 52 4.71 27.37 -23.07
C ILE A 52 5.26 26.31 -24.02
N TYR A 53 4.58 25.17 -24.17
CA TYR A 53 5.00 24.14 -25.12
C TYR A 53 4.81 24.62 -26.57
N GLN A 54 3.72 25.34 -26.84
CA GLN A 54 3.46 25.90 -28.17
C GLN A 54 4.45 27.00 -28.57
N GLU A 55 4.90 27.85 -27.65
CA GLU A 55 5.90 28.89 -27.92
C GLU A 55 7.31 28.29 -28.18
N ASN A 56 7.60 27.13 -27.59
CA ASN A 56 8.87 26.44 -27.75
C ASN A 56 8.93 25.50 -28.98
N LEU A 57 7.79 25.21 -29.61
CA LEU A 57 7.70 24.47 -30.88
C LEU A 57 8.38 25.26 -32.00
N GLY A 58 9.62 24.89 -32.32
CA GLY A 58 10.45 25.53 -33.35
C GLY A 58 11.74 26.15 -32.83
N LEU A 59 11.89 26.31 -31.50
CA LEU A 59 13.14 26.79 -30.88
C LEU A 59 13.97 25.65 -30.26
N THR A 60 13.34 24.51 -29.98
CA THR A 60 13.96 23.31 -29.41
C THR A 60 13.54 22.06 -30.18
N ASN A 61 14.31 20.96 -30.06
CA ASN A 61 13.87 19.61 -30.45
C ASN A 61 12.76 19.14 -29.48
N ALA A 62 11.64 19.85 -29.44
CA ALA A 62 10.52 19.55 -28.57
C ALA A 62 9.95 18.18 -28.95
N ASP A 63 9.68 17.35 -27.94
CA ASP A 63 9.03 16.05 -28.13
C ASP A 63 7.67 16.23 -28.81
N THR A 64 7.34 15.34 -29.73
CA THR A 64 5.99 15.25 -30.32
C THR A 64 4.94 15.09 -29.20
N PRO A 65 3.69 15.57 -29.39
CA PRO A 65 2.61 15.37 -28.42
C PRO A 65 2.45 13.90 -27.99
N GLU A 66 2.63 12.98 -28.93
CA GLU A 66 2.61 11.54 -28.69
C GLU A 66 3.79 11.09 -27.81
N GLY A 67 5.00 11.57 -28.11
CA GLY A 67 6.21 11.30 -27.31
C GLY A 67 6.11 11.84 -25.88
N PHE A 68 5.51 13.03 -25.71
CA PHE A 68 5.19 13.57 -24.38
C PHE A 68 4.20 12.68 -23.62
N ALA A 69 3.11 12.28 -24.27
CA ALA A 69 2.10 11.42 -23.65
C ALA A 69 2.70 10.05 -23.24
N ASP A 70 3.48 9.43 -24.12
CA ASP A 70 4.13 8.15 -23.83
C ASP A 70 5.16 8.28 -22.68
N GLY A 71 5.92 9.38 -22.64
CA GLY A 71 6.85 9.69 -21.54
C GLY A 71 6.16 9.91 -20.19
N MET A 72 5.03 10.62 -20.20
CA MET A 72 4.20 10.83 -19.02
C MET A 72 3.58 9.52 -18.52
N ILE A 73 3.02 8.70 -19.41
CA ILE A 73 2.47 7.38 -19.07
C ILE A 73 3.56 6.50 -18.44
N SER A 74 4.75 6.44 -19.06
CA SER A 74 5.90 5.71 -18.50
C SER A 74 6.28 6.21 -17.09
N THR A 75 6.29 7.53 -16.88
CA THR A 75 6.59 8.12 -15.57
C THR A 75 5.53 7.74 -14.53
N TRP A 76 4.24 7.85 -14.88
CA TRP A 76 3.13 7.44 -14.01
C TRP A 76 3.18 5.95 -13.67
N LYS A 77 3.50 5.11 -14.65
CA LYS A 77 3.65 3.66 -14.45
C LYS A 77 4.79 3.33 -13.50
N ASN A 78 5.94 3.98 -13.63
CA ASN A 78 7.06 3.82 -12.71
C ASN A 78 6.72 4.30 -11.29
N LEU A 79 5.97 5.40 -11.17
CA LEU A 79 5.52 5.91 -9.87
C LEU A 79 4.53 4.93 -9.21
N LEU A 80 3.61 4.34 -9.97
CA LEU A 80 2.65 3.32 -9.50
C LEU A 80 3.33 2.01 -9.07
N LEU A 81 4.55 1.74 -9.55
CA LEU A 81 5.30 0.54 -9.17
C LEU A 81 5.70 0.54 -7.68
N ILE A 82 5.93 1.73 -7.10
CA ILE A 82 6.26 1.89 -5.67
C ILE A 82 5.14 1.35 -4.75
N PRO A 83 3.89 1.81 -4.85
CA PRO A 83 2.80 1.27 -4.04
C PRO A 83 2.47 -0.19 -4.38
N VAL A 84 2.71 -0.67 -5.62
CA VAL A 84 2.54 -2.10 -5.98
C VAL A 84 3.50 -2.98 -5.18
N ILE A 85 4.80 -2.65 -5.18
CA ILE A 85 5.80 -3.39 -4.39
C ILE A 85 5.49 -3.27 -2.89
N GLY A 86 5.16 -2.07 -2.43
CA GLY A 86 4.81 -1.81 -1.03
C GLY A 86 3.62 -2.64 -0.56
N ALA A 87 2.60 -2.82 -1.41
CA ALA A 87 1.45 -3.67 -1.13
C ALA A 87 1.83 -5.15 -1.03
N VAL A 88 2.69 -5.67 -1.91
CA VAL A 88 3.18 -7.06 -1.84
C VAL A 88 3.91 -7.32 -0.52
N LEU A 89 4.83 -6.42 -0.14
CA LEU A 89 5.56 -6.52 1.13
C LEU A 89 4.61 -6.46 2.34
N SER A 90 3.61 -5.58 2.29
CA SER A 90 2.59 -5.43 3.33
C SER A 90 1.72 -6.69 3.46
N ILE A 91 1.30 -7.29 2.34
CA ILE A 91 0.55 -8.56 2.31
C ILE A 91 1.36 -9.68 2.97
N ALA A 92 2.63 -9.82 2.59
CA ALA A 92 3.51 -10.83 3.16
C ALA A 92 3.71 -10.63 4.66
N ALA A 93 3.92 -9.39 5.11
CA ALA A 93 4.10 -9.05 6.51
C ALA A 93 2.83 -9.32 7.35
N ILE A 94 1.64 -9.01 6.82
CA ILE A 94 0.36 -9.29 7.49
C ILE A 94 0.10 -10.80 7.57
N LEU A 95 0.36 -11.54 6.48
CA LEU A 95 0.25 -13.01 6.48
C LEU A 95 1.16 -13.64 7.52
N PHE A 96 2.44 -13.28 7.52
CA PHE A 96 3.42 -13.76 8.49
C PHE A 96 2.96 -13.46 9.93
N SER A 97 2.58 -12.21 10.21
CA SER A 97 2.14 -11.78 11.53
C SER A 97 0.86 -12.50 11.98
N THR A 98 -0.05 -12.80 11.05
CA THR A 98 -1.32 -13.50 11.36
C THR A 98 -1.08 -14.98 11.69
N ILE A 99 -0.13 -15.63 11.01
CA ILE A 99 0.22 -17.05 11.23
C ILE A 99 1.11 -17.19 12.48
N ALA A 100 2.10 -16.32 12.62
CA ALA A 100 3.08 -16.36 13.71
C ALA A 100 2.53 -15.83 15.04
N MET A 101 1.35 -15.18 15.06
CA MET A 101 0.79 -14.49 16.23
C MET A 101 0.76 -15.33 17.51
N ASN A 102 0.48 -16.63 17.39
CA ASN A 102 0.40 -17.54 18.54
C ASN A 102 1.79 -17.94 19.09
N LYS A 103 2.82 -17.93 18.24
CA LYS A 103 4.20 -18.30 18.63
C LYS A 103 5.03 -17.06 19.01
N LEU A 104 4.86 -15.96 18.28
CA LEU A 104 5.62 -14.72 18.38
C LEU A 104 4.66 -13.51 18.46
N PRO A 105 3.91 -13.36 19.57
CA PRO A 105 2.90 -12.30 19.70
C PRO A 105 3.49 -10.89 19.64
N ARG A 106 4.63 -10.65 20.32
CA ARG A 106 5.29 -9.33 20.32
C ARG A 106 5.75 -8.93 18.92
N THR A 107 6.42 -9.83 18.20
CA THR A 107 6.89 -9.57 16.83
C THR A 107 5.71 -9.29 15.89
N SER A 108 4.65 -10.09 15.98
CA SER A 108 3.46 -9.93 15.15
C SER A 108 2.76 -8.58 15.41
N ALA A 109 2.74 -8.14 16.68
CA ALA A 109 2.16 -6.87 17.05
C ALA A 109 2.95 -5.67 16.49
N VAL A 110 4.28 -5.72 16.60
CA VAL A 110 5.16 -4.68 16.07
C VAL A 110 5.05 -4.61 14.54
N LEU A 111 5.02 -5.77 13.86
CA LEU A 111 4.82 -5.82 12.41
C LEU A 111 3.47 -5.23 11.98
N PHE A 112 2.38 -5.54 12.69
CA PHE A 112 1.08 -4.89 12.43
C PHE A 112 1.14 -3.37 12.56
N ILE A 113 1.85 -2.85 13.56
CA ILE A 113 2.01 -1.39 13.73
C ILE A 113 2.84 -0.81 12.58
N ILE A 114 3.98 -1.41 12.24
CA ILE A 114 4.86 -0.95 11.15
C ILE A 114 4.11 -0.95 9.81
N VAL A 115 3.42 -2.05 9.49
CA VAL A 115 2.65 -2.16 8.26
C VAL A 115 1.48 -1.18 8.26
N GLY A 116 0.83 -0.98 9.42
CA GLY A 116 -0.18 0.06 9.58
C GLY A 116 0.37 1.44 9.22
N VAL A 117 1.49 1.85 9.81
CA VAL A 117 2.13 3.14 9.52
C VAL A 117 2.51 3.25 8.03
N ALA A 118 3.05 2.18 7.43
CA ALA A 118 3.39 2.15 6.01
C ALA A 118 2.17 2.30 5.09
N ASN A 119 0.97 1.94 5.56
CA ASN A 119 -0.28 1.99 4.80
C ASN A 119 -1.19 3.16 5.18
N LEU A 120 -0.66 4.24 5.77
CA LEU A 120 -1.42 5.43 6.18
C LEU A 120 -2.15 6.14 5.02
N PHE A 121 -1.74 5.89 3.78
CA PHE A 121 -2.44 6.38 2.59
C PHE A 121 -3.86 5.78 2.44
N THR A 122 -4.10 4.61 3.01
CA THR A 122 -5.46 4.06 3.19
C THR A 122 -5.89 4.34 4.61
N VAL A 123 -7.08 4.90 4.87
CA VAL A 123 -7.47 5.22 6.26
C VAL A 123 -7.89 3.96 7.04
N ILE A 124 -8.49 2.99 6.37
CA ILE A 124 -9.14 1.84 7.02
C ILE A 124 -8.13 0.79 7.51
N ILE A 125 -7.19 0.39 6.65
CA ILE A 125 -6.17 -0.64 6.95
C ILE A 125 -5.29 -0.27 8.17
N PRO A 126 -4.70 0.94 8.29
CA PRO A 126 -3.88 1.30 9.45
C PRO A 126 -4.67 1.28 10.75
N ILE A 127 -5.93 1.74 10.75
CA ILE A 127 -6.77 1.69 11.96
C ILE A 127 -6.93 0.25 12.43
N LEU A 128 -7.23 -0.67 11.52
CA LEU A 128 -7.40 -2.09 11.85
C LEU A 128 -6.10 -2.74 12.35
N LEU A 129 -4.99 -2.49 11.64
CA LEU A 129 -3.69 -3.09 11.97
C LEU A 129 -3.07 -2.52 13.25
N ILE A 130 -3.05 -1.20 13.42
CA ILE A 130 -2.50 -0.55 14.62
C ILE A 130 -3.31 -0.95 15.85
N THR A 131 -4.65 -0.92 15.74
CA THR A 131 -5.52 -1.38 16.84
C THR A 131 -5.27 -2.85 17.17
N GLY A 132 -5.17 -3.71 16.14
CA GLY A 132 -4.82 -5.12 16.31
C GLY A 132 -3.47 -5.32 17.01
N GLY A 133 -2.44 -4.57 16.60
CA GLY A 133 -1.11 -4.58 17.19
C GLY A 133 -1.12 -4.17 18.67
N ILE A 134 -1.76 -3.04 19.00
CA ILE A 134 -1.90 -2.56 20.39
C ILE A 134 -2.63 -3.60 21.25
N MET A 135 -3.70 -4.21 20.73
CA MET A 135 -4.43 -5.26 21.46
C MET A 135 -3.56 -6.48 21.77
N ILE A 136 -2.68 -6.89 20.84
CA ILE A 136 -1.76 -8.01 21.06
C ILE A 136 -0.74 -7.65 22.16
N LEU A 137 -0.14 -6.46 22.11
CA LEU A 137 0.83 -6.00 23.12
C LEU A 137 0.20 -5.93 24.52
N ASN A 138 -0.99 -5.37 24.64
CA ASN A 138 -1.69 -5.25 25.92
C ASN A 138 -2.01 -6.62 26.52
N ARG A 139 -2.50 -7.56 25.70
CA ARG A 139 -2.81 -8.93 26.15
C ARG A 139 -1.54 -9.68 26.53
N TRP A 140 -0.47 -9.55 25.74
CA TRP A 140 0.81 -10.22 26.01
C TRP A 140 1.47 -9.70 27.28
N SER A 141 1.46 -8.37 27.50
CA SER A 141 1.98 -7.77 28.73
C SER A 141 1.21 -8.24 29.97
N LYS A 142 -0.12 -8.31 29.89
CA LYS A 142 -0.95 -8.81 31.00
C LYS A 142 -0.64 -10.29 31.31
N TYR A 143 -0.54 -11.13 30.28
CA TYR A 143 -0.19 -12.55 30.44
C TYR A 143 1.18 -12.76 31.11
N ASN A 144 2.22 -12.03 30.69
CA ASN A 144 3.54 -12.17 31.29
C ASN A 144 3.57 -11.73 32.75
N LYS A 145 2.86 -10.63 33.10
CA LYS A 145 2.72 -10.18 34.49
C LYS A 145 2.03 -11.24 35.36
N GLU A 146 0.97 -11.86 34.87
CA GLU A 146 0.26 -12.94 35.57
C GLU A 146 1.10 -14.22 35.69
N ALA A 147 2.03 -14.45 34.74
CA ALA A 147 2.92 -15.61 34.73
C ALA A 147 4.23 -15.39 35.52
N GLY A 148 4.45 -14.21 36.12
CA GLY A 148 5.68 -13.89 36.85
C GLY A 148 6.94 -13.78 35.98
N ILE A 149 6.77 -13.63 34.66
CA ILE A 149 7.87 -13.49 33.71
C ILE A 149 8.25 -12.00 33.63
N PRO A 150 9.50 -11.61 33.94
CA PRO A 150 9.93 -10.22 33.81
C PRO A 150 9.78 -9.73 32.36
N ALA A 151 9.39 -8.45 32.22
CA ALA A 151 9.01 -7.80 30.96
C ALA A 151 10.17 -7.65 29.96
#